data_AF-A0A9C8WIT1-F1
#
_entry.id   AF-A0A9C8WIT1-F1
#
_cell.length_a   1.000
_cell.length_b   1.000
_cell.length_c   1.000
_cell.angle_alpha   90.00
_cell.angle_beta   90.00
_cell.angle_gamma   90.00
#
_symmetry.space_group_name_H-M   'P 1'
#
loop_
_entity.id
_entity.type
_entity.pdbx_description
1 polymer ?
#
loop_
_entity_poly.entity_id
_entity_poly.type
_entity_poly.pdbx_seq_one_letter_code
_entity_poly.pdbx_strand_id
1 'polypeptide(L)'
;MYQTQYLPVERIQQAIATAWRQKRLGDARTAVAQVIYTDMPLLEGTLPVAIARLNPLALERPSGAVLAKGVCHEIGTLLGGAVVLPSNHSGARYVIFPHRPHLPDNLPYPEQVPPHVFPLGVSVDEHLHLHARDVQNILVGGAPGSGKSTFLRLLAVTALRHGHELYLADPQENTFSRAEWAPYAALPPAGSQAAFDNLLARLLDVYRQRGERFSNPSGGRPFRNLDEYNQSAGEPLPHITVLVDEANTYLVNRATQNVLADVTRQGRKYGVMVVVAAHDWRSDSIPK
;
A
#
# COMPACT_ATOMS: atom_id res chain seq x y z
N MET A 1 21.60 21.86 -4.56
CA MET A 1 21.02 23.05 -3.89
C MET A 1 19.95 23.62 -4.82
N TYR A 2 18.75 23.06 -4.82
CA TYR A 2 17.65 23.60 -5.64
C TYR A 2 17.13 24.84 -4.92
N GLN A 3 17.36 26.03 -5.49
CA GLN A 3 16.62 27.20 -5.08
C GLN A 3 15.16 26.99 -5.52
N THR A 4 14.30 26.77 -4.54
CA THR A 4 12.88 26.51 -4.71
C THR A 4 12.19 27.78 -5.21
N GLN A 5 12.16 28.00 -6.53
CA GLN A 5 11.53 29.19 -7.07
C GLN A 5 10.03 28.96 -7.25
N TYR A 6 9.23 29.53 -6.35
CA TYR A 6 7.78 29.56 -6.49
C TYR A 6 7.37 30.23 -7.81
N LEU A 7 6.27 29.75 -8.40
CA LEU A 7 5.64 30.42 -9.54
C LEU A 7 5.17 31.83 -9.12
N PRO A 8 5.54 32.91 -9.84
CA PRO A 8 5.12 34.27 -9.48
C PRO A 8 3.60 34.43 -9.45
N VAL A 9 3.09 35.24 -8.52
CA VAL A 9 1.65 35.48 -8.32
C VAL A 9 1.00 36.00 -9.60
N GLU A 10 1.66 36.95 -10.27
CA GLU A 10 1.17 37.59 -11.50
C GLU A 10 1.03 36.56 -12.62
N ARG A 11 1.98 35.63 -12.72
CA ARG A 11 1.95 34.55 -13.71
C ARG A 11 0.78 33.60 -13.46
N ILE A 12 0.51 33.25 -12.20
CA ILE A 12 -0.63 32.41 -11.81
C ILE A 12 -1.95 33.11 -12.15
N GLN A 13 -2.11 34.37 -11.75
CA GLN A 13 -3.32 35.15 -12.00
C GLN A 13 -3.57 35.32 -13.52
N GLN A 14 -2.52 35.63 -14.28
CA GLN A 14 -2.61 35.77 -15.74
C GLN A 14 -3.01 34.46 -16.43
N ALA A 15 -2.46 33.32 -15.99
CA ALA A 15 -2.82 32.01 -16.53
C ALA A 15 -4.29 31.67 -16.26
N ILE A 16 -4.79 31.90 -15.05
CA ILE A 16 -6.20 31.68 -14.68
C ILE A 16 -7.11 32.57 -15.52
N ALA A 17 -6.81 33.87 -15.61
CA ALA A 17 -7.60 34.82 -16.41
C ALA A 17 -7.64 34.47 -17.90
N THR A 18 -6.51 34.00 -18.44
CA THR A 18 -6.42 33.58 -19.84
C THR A 18 -7.23 32.32 -20.09
N ALA A 19 -7.10 31.30 -19.23
CA ALA A 19 -7.88 30.06 -19.34
C ALA A 19 -9.38 30.32 -19.24
N TRP A 20 -9.82 31.17 -18.30
CA TRP A 20 -11.24 31.50 -18.14
C TRP A 20 -11.80 32.25 -19.34
N ARG A 21 -11.04 33.18 -19.92
CA ARG A 21 -11.43 33.89 -21.14
C ARG A 21 -11.62 32.91 -22.30
N GLN A 22 -10.67 32.00 -22.49
CA GLN A 22 -10.74 30.99 -23.56
C GLN A 22 -11.94 30.04 -23.37
N LYS A 23 -12.27 29.68 -22.13
CA LYS A 23 -13.40 28.80 -21.79
C LYS A 23 -14.72 29.56 -21.57
N ARG A 24 -14.76 30.89 -21.78
CA ARG A 24 -15.94 31.75 -21.62
C ARG A 24 -16.58 31.68 -20.21
N LEU A 25 -15.74 31.72 -19.18
CA LEU A 25 -16.12 31.53 -17.77
C LEU A 25 -16.33 32.84 -16.98
N GLY A 26 -16.18 34.01 -17.61
CA GLY A 26 -16.31 35.33 -16.98
C GLY A 26 -14.95 36.02 -16.78
N ASP A 27 -14.94 37.18 -16.13
CA ASP A 27 -13.69 37.91 -15.84
C ASP A 27 -12.98 37.34 -14.61
N ALA A 28 -11.78 36.79 -14.82
CA ALA A 28 -10.97 36.26 -13.71
C ALA A 28 -10.02 37.28 -13.07
N ARG A 29 -9.95 38.53 -13.57
CA ARG A 29 -9.00 39.55 -13.06
C ARG A 29 -9.16 39.83 -11.57
N THR A 30 -10.38 39.71 -11.03
CA THR A 30 -10.69 39.87 -9.60
C THR A 30 -11.06 38.57 -8.90
N ALA A 31 -11.06 37.45 -9.63
CA ALA A 31 -11.56 36.18 -9.12
C ALA A 31 -10.53 35.45 -8.24
N VAL A 32 -9.23 35.70 -8.39
CA VAL A 32 -8.20 35.17 -7.47
C VAL A 32 -8.09 36.09 -6.27
N ALA A 33 -8.69 35.68 -5.14
CA ALA A 33 -8.66 36.43 -3.89
C ALA A 33 -7.27 36.48 -3.27
N GLN A 34 -6.55 35.36 -3.34
CA GLN A 34 -5.26 35.18 -2.69
C GLN A 34 -4.50 34.03 -3.35
N VAL A 35 -3.17 34.16 -3.44
CA VAL A 35 -2.27 33.04 -3.70
C VAL A 35 -1.50 32.75 -2.41
N ILE A 36 -1.58 31.50 -1.95
CA ILE A 36 -0.87 31.02 -0.77
C ILE A 36 0.21 30.05 -1.24
N TYR A 37 1.43 30.19 -0.73
CA TYR A 37 2.52 29.26 -1.00
C TYR A 37 2.72 28.31 0.17
N THR A 38 3.05 27.07 -0.13
CA THR A 38 3.45 26.05 0.83
C THR A 38 4.45 25.12 0.17
N ASP A 39 5.23 24.41 0.97
CA ASP A 39 6.11 23.35 0.48
C ASP A 39 5.48 22.00 0.77
N MET A 40 5.37 21.17 -0.26
CA MET A 40 5.04 19.76 -0.09
C MET A 40 6.34 19.01 0.21
N PRO A 41 6.45 18.29 1.32
CA PRO A 41 7.61 17.44 1.56
C PRO A 41 7.71 16.38 0.46
N LEU A 42 8.93 16.10 0.02
CA LEU A 42 9.26 14.95 -0.81
C LEU A 42 10.23 14.06 -0.02
N LEU A 43 10.40 12.81 -0.46
CA LEU A 43 11.51 11.97 0.04
C LEU A 43 12.86 12.69 -0.04
N GLU A 44 13.08 13.40 -1.16
CA GLU A 44 14.28 14.20 -1.40
C GLU A 44 13.87 15.67 -1.62
N GLY A 45 13.93 16.46 -0.55
CA GLY A 45 13.70 17.90 -0.59
C GLY A 45 12.22 18.29 -0.48
N THR A 46 11.85 19.38 -1.16
CA THR A 46 10.48 19.91 -1.12
C THR A 46 10.02 20.36 -2.51
N LEU A 47 8.72 20.23 -2.76
CA LEU A 47 8.05 20.72 -3.95
C LEU A 47 7.26 21.98 -3.61
N PRO A 48 7.57 23.15 -4.19
CA PRO A 48 6.79 24.36 -3.97
C PRO A 48 5.40 24.19 -4.56
N VAL A 49 4.37 24.49 -3.77
CA VAL A 49 2.96 24.40 -4.18
C VAL A 49 2.32 25.77 -4.00
N ALA A 50 1.57 26.20 -5.02
CA ALA A 50 0.76 27.41 -4.94
C ALA A 50 -0.73 27.04 -4.84
N ILE A 51 -1.45 27.72 -3.96
CA ILE A 51 -2.89 27.56 -3.76
C ILE A 51 -3.55 28.89 -4.13
N ALA A 52 -4.14 28.95 -5.31
CA ALA A 52 -4.91 30.10 -5.76
C ALA A 52 -6.35 29.97 -5.24
N ARG A 53 -6.70 30.77 -4.23
CA ARG A 53 -8.05 30.86 -3.68
C ARG A 53 -8.90 31.75 -4.54
N LEU A 54 -10.07 31.24 -4.94
CA LEU A 54 -11.04 32.01 -5.69
C LEU A 54 -11.98 32.75 -4.73
N ASN A 55 -12.34 33.98 -5.09
CA ASN A 55 -13.38 34.74 -4.41
C ASN A 55 -14.74 34.25 -4.92
N PRO A 56 -15.55 33.53 -4.12
CA PRO A 56 -16.84 33.02 -4.57
C PRO A 56 -17.81 34.13 -4.97
N LEU A 57 -17.71 35.32 -4.39
CA LEU A 57 -18.56 36.47 -4.71
C LEU A 57 -18.21 37.12 -6.05
N ALA A 58 -17.01 36.86 -6.58
CA ALA A 58 -16.55 37.35 -7.87
C ALA A 58 -16.78 36.33 -9.00
N LEU A 59 -17.36 35.16 -8.71
CA LEU A 59 -17.60 34.14 -9.72
C LEU A 59 -18.90 34.41 -10.49
N GLU A 60 -18.79 34.63 -11.79
CA GLU A 60 -19.96 34.70 -12.70
C GLU A 60 -20.55 33.31 -13.02
N ARG A 61 -19.80 32.24 -12.71
CA ARG A 61 -20.19 30.84 -12.97
C ARG A 61 -20.06 30.01 -11.69
N PRO A 62 -20.85 28.93 -11.55
CA PRO A 62 -20.69 28.01 -10.43
C PRO A 62 -19.27 27.48 -10.31
N SER A 63 -18.81 27.27 -9.07
CA SER A 63 -17.47 26.75 -8.78
C SER A 63 -17.14 25.47 -9.55
N GLY A 64 -18.11 24.59 -9.79
CA GLY A 64 -17.92 23.37 -10.59
C GLY A 64 -17.52 23.62 -12.05
N ALA A 65 -17.99 24.70 -12.67
CA ALA A 65 -17.65 25.05 -14.05
C ALA A 65 -16.21 25.58 -14.16
N VAL A 66 -15.81 26.44 -13.21
CA VAL A 66 -14.44 26.99 -13.17
C VAL A 66 -13.42 25.95 -12.72
N LEU A 67 -13.81 24.99 -11.89
CA LEU A 67 -12.94 23.91 -11.42
C LEU A 67 -12.92 22.68 -12.34
N ALA A 68 -13.56 22.74 -13.51
CA ALA A 68 -13.63 21.61 -14.43
C ALA A 68 -12.23 21.17 -14.90
N LYS A 69 -12.06 19.87 -15.15
CA LYS A 69 -10.78 19.25 -15.58
C LYS A 69 -10.15 19.96 -16.78
N GLY A 70 -10.96 20.36 -17.75
CA GLY A 70 -10.49 21.07 -18.95
C GLY A 70 -9.96 22.48 -18.67
N VAL A 71 -10.46 23.16 -17.63
CA VAL A 71 -9.96 24.47 -17.19
C VAL A 71 -8.64 24.30 -16.45
N CYS A 72 -8.57 23.33 -15.54
CA CYS A 72 -7.34 23.01 -14.81
C CYS A 72 -6.20 22.63 -15.77
N HIS A 73 -6.50 21.82 -16.80
CA HIS A 73 -5.53 21.47 -17.84
C HIS A 73 -5.02 22.69 -18.60
N GLU A 74 -5.90 23.61 -19.00
CA GLU A 74 -5.53 24.86 -19.69
C GLU A 74 -4.60 25.74 -18.82
N ILE A 75 -4.95 25.92 -17.55
CA ILE A 75 -4.11 26.67 -16.59
C ILE A 75 -2.73 26.01 -16.48
N GLY A 76 -2.68 24.68 -16.39
CA GLY A 76 -1.43 23.92 -16.36
C GLY A 76 -0.55 24.15 -17.58
N THR A 77 -1.13 24.09 -18.78
CA THR A 77 -0.45 24.37 -20.05
C THR A 77 0.13 25.80 -20.08
N LEU A 78 -0.65 26.79 -19.68
CA LEU A 78 -0.21 28.20 -19.61
C LEU A 78 0.90 28.43 -18.57
N LEU A 79 0.95 27.60 -17.53
CA LEU A 79 2.00 27.61 -16.51
C LEU A 79 3.22 26.75 -16.89
N GLY A 80 3.32 26.29 -18.13
CA GLY A 80 4.48 25.52 -18.62
C GLY A 80 4.43 24.04 -18.27
N GLY A 81 3.22 23.45 -18.23
CA GLY A 81 3.01 22.04 -17.93
C GLY A 81 2.79 21.73 -16.45
N ALA A 82 2.47 22.75 -15.64
CA ALA A 82 2.14 22.57 -14.23
C ALA A 82 0.93 21.64 -14.04
N VAL A 83 0.91 20.89 -12.94
CA VAL A 83 -0.25 20.09 -12.55
C VAL A 83 -1.18 20.95 -11.72
N VAL A 84 -2.39 21.16 -12.22
CA VAL A 84 -3.42 21.96 -11.54
C VAL A 84 -4.56 21.05 -11.12
N LEU A 85 -4.84 21.01 -9.81
CA LEU A 85 -5.92 20.23 -9.23
C LEU A 85 -6.99 21.15 -8.65
N PRO A 86 -8.28 20.86 -8.88
CA PRO A 86 -9.35 21.60 -8.24
C PRO A 86 -9.52 21.17 -6.78
N SER A 87 -9.85 22.13 -5.91
CA SER A 87 -10.28 21.87 -4.54
C SER A 87 -11.49 22.74 -4.21
N ASN A 88 -12.55 22.14 -3.68
CA ASN A 88 -13.81 22.83 -3.36
C ASN A 88 -14.34 22.56 -1.93
N HIS A 89 -13.67 21.73 -1.12
CA HIS A 89 -14.16 21.31 0.21
C HIS A 89 -14.33 22.45 1.23
N SER A 90 -13.54 23.52 1.12
CA SER A 90 -13.64 24.68 2.03
C SER A 90 -13.66 26.01 1.26
N GLY A 91 -14.13 25.98 0.01
CA GLY A 91 -14.06 27.08 -0.95
C GLY A 91 -13.34 26.68 -2.24
N ALA A 92 -13.63 27.38 -3.34
CA ALA A 92 -13.10 27.06 -4.66
C ALA A 92 -11.63 27.51 -4.78
N ARG A 93 -10.74 26.58 -5.13
CA ARG A 93 -9.29 26.81 -5.23
C ARG A 93 -8.68 25.97 -6.33
N TYR A 94 -7.58 26.48 -6.89
CA TYR A 94 -6.64 25.69 -7.65
C TYR A 94 -5.41 25.38 -6.79
N VAL A 95 -5.04 24.11 -6.71
CA VAL A 95 -3.76 23.65 -6.16
C VAL A 95 -2.82 23.42 -7.33
N ILE A 96 -1.70 24.12 -7.36
CA ILE A 96 -0.80 24.21 -8.50
C ILE A 96 0.57 23.66 -8.10
N PHE A 97 0.94 22.55 -8.71
CA PHE A 97 2.28 21.97 -8.63
C PHE A 97 3.07 22.38 -9.88
N PRO A 98 4.22 23.06 -9.76
CA PRO A 98 5.03 23.50 -10.90
C PRO A 98 5.43 22.37 -11.84
N HIS A 99 5.63 21.18 -11.28
CA HIS A 99 5.81 19.93 -12.01
C HIS A 99 5.11 18.79 -11.27
N ARG A 100 4.92 17.67 -11.95
CA ARG A 100 4.38 16.46 -11.32
C ARG A 100 5.40 15.93 -10.31
N PRO A 101 5.02 15.61 -9.06
CA PRO A 101 5.88 14.82 -8.19
C PRO A 101 6.02 13.43 -8.81
N HIS A 102 7.25 12.97 -8.97
CA HIS A 102 7.55 11.66 -9.53
C HIS A 102 7.91 10.71 -8.39
N LEU A 103 7.31 9.52 -8.42
CA LEU A 103 7.83 8.39 -7.65
C LEU A 103 9.04 7.82 -8.42
N PRO A 104 10.02 7.25 -7.70
CA PRO A 104 11.13 6.59 -8.37
C PRO A 104 10.62 5.39 -9.18
N ASP A 105 11.09 5.26 -10.42
CA ASP A 105 10.74 4.10 -11.28
C ASP A 105 11.34 2.80 -10.74
N ASN A 106 12.48 2.90 -10.05
CA ASN A 106 13.15 1.80 -9.39
C ASN A 106 13.53 2.20 -7.97
N LEU A 107 13.12 1.40 -7.00
CA LEU A 107 13.49 1.55 -5.60
C LEU A 107 14.33 0.34 -5.19
N PRO A 108 15.64 0.50 -4.88
CA PRO A 108 16.44 -0.61 -4.39
C PRO A 108 15.91 -1.11 -3.04
N TYR A 109 16.01 -2.42 -2.81
CA TYR A 109 15.65 -2.98 -1.52
C TYR A 109 16.62 -2.46 -0.43
N PRO A 110 16.12 -2.03 0.75
CA PRO A 110 16.98 -1.49 1.79
C PRO A 110 18.04 -2.50 2.27
N GLU A 111 19.29 -2.06 2.41
CA GLU A 111 20.36 -2.90 2.93
C GLU A 111 20.09 -3.32 4.39
N GLN A 112 19.63 -2.35 5.18
CA GLN A 112 19.27 -2.52 6.58
C GLN A 112 17.75 -2.48 6.71
N VAL A 113 17.20 -3.55 7.28
CA VAL A 113 15.77 -3.65 7.58
C VAL A 113 15.64 -3.76 9.09
N PRO A 114 14.98 -2.80 9.76
CA PRO A 114 14.76 -2.88 11.19
C PRO A 114 14.00 -4.18 11.57
N PRO A 115 14.27 -4.77 12.75
CA PRO A 115 13.56 -5.97 13.19
C PRO A 115 12.04 -5.80 13.15
N HIS A 116 11.33 -6.82 12.68
CA HIS A 116 9.87 -6.84 12.57
C HIS A 116 9.26 -5.75 11.68
N VAL A 117 10.05 -5.15 10.77
CA VAL A 117 9.60 -4.17 9.78
C VAL A 117 9.69 -4.76 8.37
N PHE A 118 8.62 -4.60 7.59
CA PHE A 118 8.54 -4.95 6.18
C PHE A 118 8.53 -3.68 5.34
N PRO A 119 9.60 -3.36 4.59
CA PRO A 119 9.61 -2.23 3.67
C PRO A 119 8.74 -2.58 2.45
N LEU A 120 7.74 -1.73 2.16
CA LEU A 120 6.83 -1.93 1.03
C LEU A 120 7.18 -1.07 -0.17
N GLY A 121 7.72 0.12 0.07
CA GLY A 121 7.95 1.10 -0.99
C GLY A 121 8.07 2.50 -0.45
N VAL A 122 7.70 3.47 -1.28
CA VAL A 122 7.69 4.89 -0.93
C VAL A 122 6.44 5.57 -1.49
N SER A 123 5.93 6.55 -0.76
CA SER A 123 5.01 7.55 -1.28
C SER A 123 5.83 8.72 -1.86
N VAL A 124 5.14 9.83 -2.14
CA VAL A 124 5.80 11.06 -2.58
C VAL A 124 6.70 11.64 -1.49
N ASP A 125 6.35 11.43 -0.21
CA ASP A 125 6.88 12.13 0.95
C ASP A 125 7.39 11.23 2.08
N GLU A 126 7.09 9.93 2.07
CA GLU A 126 7.49 8.99 3.11
C GLU A 126 7.84 7.60 2.59
N HIS A 127 8.60 6.85 3.39
CA HIS A 127 8.79 5.43 3.17
C HIS A 127 7.60 4.65 3.74
N LEU A 128 7.09 3.72 2.94
CA LEU A 128 5.98 2.86 3.33
C LEU A 128 6.53 1.59 3.97
N HIS A 129 6.15 1.36 5.22
CA HIS A 129 6.57 0.21 6.01
C HIS A 129 5.39 -0.45 6.70
N LEU A 130 5.46 -1.77 6.86
CA LEU A 130 4.55 -2.54 7.71
C LEU A 130 5.30 -3.07 8.93
N HIS A 131 4.76 -2.82 10.11
CA HIS A 131 5.23 -3.50 11.31
C HIS A 131 4.51 -4.85 11.46
N ALA A 132 5.26 -5.92 11.71
CA ALA A 132 4.70 -7.28 11.83
C ALA A 132 3.61 -7.39 12.91
N ARG A 133 3.68 -6.55 13.95
CA ARG A 133 2.67 -6.47 15.04
C ARG A 133 1.36 -5.79 14.62
N ASP A 134 1.42 -4.91 13.64
CA ASP A 134 0.32 -4.02 13.24
C ASP A 134 -0.48 -4.63 12.07
N VAL A 135 0.09 -5.62 11.38
CA VAL A 135 -0.50 -6.27 10.22
C VAL A 135 -1.02 -7.64 10.59
N GLN A 136 -2.26 -7.93 10.20
CA GLN A 136 -2.87 -9.25 10.38
C GLN A 136 -2.67 -10.09 9.13
N ASN A 137 -3.37 -9.74 8.06
CA ASN A 137 -3.35 -10.42 6.78
C ASN A 137 -3.35 -9.36 5.67
N ILE A 138 -2.75 -9.68 4.53
CA ILE A 138 -2.62 -8.76 3.39
C ILE A 138 -3.32 -9.35 2.18
N LEU A 139 -4.16 -8.55 1.54
CA LEU A 139 -4.77 -8.84 0.26
C LEU A 139 -4.04 -8.05 -0.83
N VAL A 140 -3.50 -8.73 -1.84
CA VAL A 140 -2.74 -8.11 -2.94
C VAL A 140 -3.52 -8.26 -4.24
N GLY A 141 -3.84 -7.14 -4.88
CA GLY A 141 -4.51 -7.10 -6.19
C GLY A 141 -3.69 -6.36 -7.22
N GLY A 142 -3.77 -6.78 -8.49
CA GLY A 142 -3.04 -6.11 -9.57
C GLY A 142 -3.03 -6.89 -10.88
N ALA A 143 -2.98 -6.17 -12.00
CA ALA A 143 -2.89 -6.77 -13.33
C ALA A 143 -1.61 -7.64 -13.50
N PRO A 144 -1.56 -8.54 -14.50
CA PRO A 144 -0.31 -9.17 -14.90
C PRO A 144 0.78 -8.13 -15.16
N GLY A 145 2.01 -8.41 -14.73
CA GLY A 145 3.14 -7.48 -14.87
C GLY A 145 3.15 -6.28 -13.90
N SER A 146 2.18 -6.15 -13.00
CA SER A 146 2.12 -5.02 -12.05
C SER A 146 3.10 -5.11 -10.87
N GLY A 147 3.95 -6.13 -10.81
CA GLY A 147 4.90 -6.33 -9.71
C GLY A 147 4.39 -7.15 -8.51
N LYS A 148 3.22 -7.80 -8.56
CA LYS A 148 2.71 -8.65 -7.46
C LYS A 148 3.70 -9.74 -7.03
N SER A 149 4.24 -10.49 -7.97
CA SER A 149 5.24 -11.54 -7.72
C SER A 149 6.51 -10.97 -7.08
N THR A 150 6.96 -9.79 -7.53
CA THR A 150 8.08 -9.07 -6.91
C THR A 150 7.76 -8.69 -5.47
N PHE A 151 6.58 -8.12 -5.23
CA PHE A 151 6.12 -7.77 -3.89
C PHE A 151 6.09 -9.00 -2.95
N LEU A 152 5.53 -10.12 -3.40
CA LEU A 152 5.50 -11.36 -2.63
C LEU A 152 6.91 -11.87 -2.31
N ARG A 153 7.83 -11.88 -3.28
CA ARG A 153 9.23 -12.26 -3.05
C ARG A 153 9.92 -11.34 -2.05
N LEU A 154 9.68 -10.03 -2.13
CA LEU A 154 10.21 -9.07 -1.17
C LEU A 154 9.72 -9.36 0.25
N LEU A 155 8.44 -9.68 0.43
CA LEU A 155 7.91 -10.11 1.72
C LEU A 155 8.56 -11.42 2.20
N ALA A 156 8.74 -12.41 1.31
CA ALA A 156 9.38 -13.68 1.63
C ALA A 156 10.83 -13.49 2.11
N VAL A 157 11.63 -12.74 1.36
CA VAL A 157 13.03 -12.42 1.71
C VAL A 157 13.10 -11.66 3.03
N THR A 158 12.22 -10.68 3.23
CA THR A 158 12.18 -9.91 4.48
C THR A 158 11.79 -10.81 5.67
N ALA A 159 10.80 -11.68 5.49
CA ALA A 159 10.37 -12.62 6.51
C ALA A 159 11.51 -13.59 6.89
N LEU A 160 12.27 -14.11 5.92
CA LEU A 160 13.46 -14.93 6.19
C LEU A 160 14.53 -14.17 6.96
N ARG A 161 14.81 -12.91 6.60
CA ARG A 161 15.75 -12.06 7.34
C ARG A 161 15.32 -11.85 8.80
N HIS A 162 14.02 -11.83 9.07
CA HIS A 162 13.45 -11.73 10.41
C HIS A 162 13.29 -13.09 11.11
N GLY A 163 13.75 -14.19 10.50
CA GLY A 163 13.67 -15.53 11.08
C GLY A 163 12.26 -16.12 11.09
N HIS A 164 11.37 -15.65 10.22
CA HIS A 164 10.05 -16.24 10.04
C HIS A 164 10.16 -17.59 9.33
N GLU A 165 9.28 -18.51 9.70
CA GLU A 165 9.05 -19.74 8.95
C GLU A 165 8.09 -19.43 7.77
N LEU A 166 8.43 -19.92 6.57
CA LEU A 166 7.65 -19.65 5.36
C LEU A 166 6.75 -20.81 4.96
N TYR A 167 5.52 -20.49 4.56
CA TYR A 167 4.61 -21.39 3.84
C TYR A 167 4.23 -20.73 2.52
N LEU A 168 4.53 -21.39 1.41
CA LEU A 168 4.43 -20.81 0.08
C LEU A 168 3.45 -21.62 -0.78
N ALA A 169 2.64 -20.92 -1.56
CA ALA A 169 1.74 -21.51 -2.54
C ALA A 169 1.80 -20.72 -3.84
N ASP A 170 2.00 -21.43 -4.94
CA ASP A 170 2.08 -20.87 -6.28
C ASP A 170 1.81 -21.99 -7.29
N PRO A 171 0.63 -22.00 -7.95
CA PRO A 171 0.23 -23.11 -8.81
C PRO A 171 0.95 -23.06 -10.17
N GLN A 172 1.56 -21.92 -10.51
CA GLN A 172 2.25 -21.71 -11.77
C GLN A 172 3.79 -21.75 -11.61
N GLU A 173 4.28 -21.81 -10.37
CA GLU A 173 5.71 -21.77 -10.02
C GLU A 173 6.47 -20.54 -10.55
N ASN A 174 5.74 -19.47 -10.89
CA ASN A 174 6.29 -18.23 -11.46
C ASN A 174 6.92 -17.31 -10.41
N THR A 175 6.49 -17.40 -9.15
CA THR A 175 6.91 -16.60 -8.01
C THR A 175 7.73 -17.44 -7.04
N PHE A 176 7.22 -18.61 -6.68
CA PHE A 176 7.79 -19.52 -5.69
C PHE A 176 8.08 -20.89 -6.30
N SER A 177 8.99 -20.94 -7.28
CA SER A 177 9.37 -22.20 -7.91
C SER A 177 9.88 -23.20 -6.88
N ARG A 178 9.47 -24.46 -7.02
CA ARG A 178 9.81 -25.49 -6.02
C ARG A 178 11.31 -25.71 -5.91
N ALA A 179 12.01 -25.66 -7.04
CA ALA A 179 13.45 -25.87 -7.12
C ALA A 179 14.25 -24.80 -6.34
N GLU A 180 13.78 -23.55 -6.35
CA GLU A 180 14.45 -22.43 -5.69
C GLU A 180 14.04 -22.29 -4.22
N TRP A 181 12.75 -22.45 -3.91
CA TRP A 181 12.19 -22.05 -2.61
C TRP A 181 12.04 -23.18 -1.59
N ALA A 182 12.11 -24.46 -1.99
CA ALA A 182 11.98 -25.57 -1.05
C ALA A 182 12.96 -25.55 0.15
N PRO A 183 14.24 -25.14 0.01
CA PRO A 183 15.15 -25.06 1.16
C PRO A 183 14.80 -23.97 2.18
N TYR A 184 13.99 -22.99 1.81
CA TYR A 184 13.65 -21.82 2.64
C TYR A 184 12.24 -21.90 3.23
N ALA A 185 11.44 -22.89 2.84
CA ALA A 185 10.07 -23.05 3.27
C ALA A 185 9.90 -24.28 4.17
N ALA A 186 8.94 -24.22 5.10
CA ALA A 186 8.62 -25.31 6.02
C ALA A 186 8.08 -26.55 5.30
N LEU A 187 7.41 -26.33 4.16
CA LEU A 187 6.95 -27.33 3.23
C LEU A 187 7.38 -26.89 1.82
N PRO A 188 7.62 -27.82 0.89
CA PRO A 188 7.82 -27.46 -0.51
C PRO A 188 6.65 -26.58 -1.01
N PRO A 189 6.92 -25.51 -1.80
CA PRO A 189 5.87 -24.65 -2.32
C PRO A 189 4.71 -25.44 -2.92
N ALA A 190 3.49 -25.09 -2.52
CA ALA A 190 2.29 -25.82 -2.90
C ALA A 190 1.93 -25.50 -4.36
N GLY A 191 2.32 -26.37 -5.30
CA GLY A 191 1.96 -26.24 -6.72
C GLY A 191 0.60 -26.83 -7.11
N SER A 192 -0.19 -27.34 -6.16
CA SER A 192 -1.48 -28.01 -6.43
C SER A 192 -2.49 -27.81 -5.31
N GLN A 193 -3.78 -28.03 -5.59
CA GLN A 193 -4.85 -27.95 -4.60
C GLN A 193 -4.59 -28.84 -3.38
N ALA A 194 -4.20 -30.11 -3.61
CA ALA A 194 -3.93 -31.04 -2.51
C ALA A 194 -2.73 -30.60 -1.65
N ALA A 195 -1.69 -30.02 -2.27
CA ALA A 195 -0.56 -29.47 -1.52
C ALA A 195 -0.96 -28.23 -0.70
N PHE A 196 -1.85 -27.40 -1.24
CA PHE A 196 -2.38 -26.23 -0.54
C PHE A 196 -3.29 -26.60 0.63
N ASP A 197 -4.17 -27.59 0.46
CA ASP A 197 -5.01 -28.10 1.54
C ASP A 197 -4.16 -28.71 2.67
N ASN A 198 -3.07 -29.42 2.33
CA ASN A 198 -2.09 -29.91 3.30
C ASN A 198 -1.37 -28.77 4.03
N LEU A 199 -0.97 -27.72 3.31
CA LEU A 199 -0.38 -26.51 3.89
C LEU A 199 -1.33 -25.89 4.94
N LEU A 200 -2.61 -25.73 4.62
CA LEU A 200 -3.59 -25.19 5.56
C LEU A 200 -3.80 -26.11 6.77
N ALA A 201 -3.89 -27.42 6.56
CA ALA A 201 -3.99 -28.40 7.65
C ALA A 201 -2.79 -28.31 8.60
N ARG A 202 -1.58 -28.16 8.05
CA ARG A 202 -0.36 -27.98 8.84
C ARG A 202 -0.40 -26.71 9.70
N LEU A 203 -0.94 -25.61 9.18
CA LEU A 203 -1.09 -24.37 9.96
C LEU A 203 -2.07 -24.55 11.13
N LEU A 204 -3.18 -25.27 10.93
CA LEU A 204 -4.11 -25.58 12.01
C LEU A 204 -3.47 -26.46 13.10
N ASP A 205 -2.63 -27.41 12.72
CA ASP A 205 -1.84 -28.21 13.68
C ASP A 205 -0.86 -27.34 14.48
N VAL A 206 -0.20 -26.37 13.82
CA VAL A 206 0.63 -25.39 14.51
C VAL A 206 -0.19 -24.58 15.52
N TYR A 207 -1.41 -24.17 15.17
CA TYR A 207 -2.27 -23.42 16.09
C TYR A 207 -2.65 -24.25 17.32
N ARG A 208 -2.96 -25.54 17.12
CA ARG A 208 -3.24 -26.47 18.23
C ARG A 208 -2.02 -26.60 19.15
N GLN A 209 -0.84 -26.88 18.59
CA GLN A 209 0.40 -27.04 19.36
C GLN A 209 0.79 -25.76 20.11
N ARG A 210 0.70 -24.59 19.47
CA ARG A 210 0.95 -23.30 20.13
C ARG A 210 -0.11 -23.03 21.19
N GLY A 211 -1.37 -23.38 20.94
CA GLY A 211 -2.46 -23.26 21.92
C GLY A 211 -2.20 -24.05 23.20
N GLU A 212 -1.72 -25.29 23.09
CA GLU A 212 -1.31 -26.11 24.23
C GLU A 212 -0.18 -25.45 25.03
N ARG A 213 0.88 -24.98 24.34
CA ARG A 213 2.00 -24.24 24.97
C ARG A 213 1.55 -22.95 25.63
N PHE A 214 0.60 -22.24 25.03
CA PHE A 214 0.13 -20.95 25.53
C PHE A 214 -0.80 -21.09 26.74
N SER A 215 -1.45 -22.24 26.89
CA SER A 215 -2.45 -22.47 27.94
C SER A 215 -1.85 -22.93 29.27
N ASN A 216 -0.63 -23.47 29.27
CA ASN A 216 0.00 -24.05 30.47
C ASN A 216 1.39 -23.47 30.76
N PRO A 217 1.52 -22.16 31.05
CA PRO A 217 2.76 -21.62 31.61
C PRO A 217 2.98 -22.19 33.01
N SER A 218 4.20 -22.62 33.31
CA SER A 218 4.62 -23.12 34.63
C SER A 218 4.28 -22.12 35.76
N GLY A 219 3.06 -22.20 36.30
CA GLY A 219 2.58 -21.38 37.42
C GLY A 219 1.93 -20.03 37.09
N GLY A 220 1.49 -19.78 35.85
CA GLY A 220 0.97 -18.46 35.41
C GLY A 220 -0.40 -18.48 34.70
N ARG A 221 -0.87 -17.30 34.27
CA ARG A 221 -2.04 -17.17 33.39
C ARG A 221 -1.69 -17.54 31.94
N PRO A 222 -2.63 -18.02 31.11
CA PRO A 222 -2.38 -18.28 29.70
C PRO A 222 -1.81 -17.07 28.94
N PHE A 223 -0.89 -17.33 28.01
CA PHE A 223 -0.35 -16.32 27.09
C PHE A 223 -1.40 -15.90 26.06
N ARG A 224 -1.50 -14.60 25.81
CA ARG A 224 -2.50 -14.02 24.90
C ARG A 224 -2.09 -14.14 23.44
N ASN A 225 -0.79 -14.15 23.17
CA ASN A 225 -0.22 -14.20 21.83
C ASN A 225 1.23 -14.73 21.84
N LEU A 226 1.80 -14.88 20.63
CA LEU A 226 3.18 -15.30 20.43
C LEU A 226 4.20 -14.39 21.13
N ASP A 227 4.01 -13.06 21.09
CA ASP A 227 4.96 -12.12 21.67
C ASP A 227 5.06 -12.27 23.19
N GLU A 228 3.93 -12.41 23.89
CA GLU A 228 3.89 -12.64 25.34
C GLU A 228 4.53 -13.99 25.71
N TYR A 229 4.33 -15.02 24.89
CA TYR A 229 5.00 -16.32 25.06
C TYR A 229 6.52 -16.17 24.89
N ASN A 230 6.97 -15.58 23.79
CA ASN A 230 8.39 -15.44 23.44
C ASN A 230 9.18 -14.57 24.44
N GLN A 231 8.53 -13.66 25.16
CA GLN A 231 9.18 -12.87 26.22
C GLN A 231 9.62 -13.69 27.44
N SER A 232 9.02 -14.86 27.65
CA SER A 232 9.29 -15.69 28.84
C SER A 232 9.73 -17.12 28.50
N ALA A 233 9.66 -17.51 27.23
CA ALA A 233 10.02 -18.84 26.78
C ALA A 233 11.55 -19.00 26.68
N GLY A 234 12.08 -20.09 27.23
CA GLY A 234 13.48 -20.50 26.98
C GLY A 234 13.74 -20.89 25.52
N GLU A 235 12.69 -21.31 24.81
CA GLU A 235 12.71 -21.59 23.37
C GLU A 235 11.64 -20.73 22.67
N PRO A 236 12.02 -19.55 22.13
CA PRO A 236 11.08 -18.70 21.41
C PRO A 236 10.64 -19.39 20.11
N LEU A 237 9.37 -19.21 19.75
CA LEU A 237 8.80 -19.74 18.53
C LEU A 237 8.86 -18.68 17.41
N PRO A 238 9.13 -19.08 16.15
CA PRO A 238 9.22 -18.14 15.05
C PRO A 238 7.84 -17.58 14.69
N HIS A 239 7.80 -16.38 14.14
CA HIS A 239 6.64 -15.93 13.36
C HIS A 239 6.49 -16.79 12.10
N ILE A 240 5.28 -16.86 11.57
CA ILE A 240 5.01 -17.58 10.32
C ILE A 240 4.49 -16.58 9.29
N THR A 241 5.03 -16.65 8.09
CA THR A 241 4.52 -15.91 6.93
C THR A 241 4.02 -16.89 5.88
N VAL A 242 2.73 -16.78 5.56
CA VAL A 242 2.08 -17.55 4.49
C VAL A 242 1.92 -16.66 3.27
N LEU A 243 2.45 -17.06 2.13
CA LEU A 243 2.35 -16.31 0.87
C LEU A 243 1.69 -17.18 -0.18
N VAL A 244 0.56 -16.73 -0.70
CA VAL A 244 -0.23 -17.42 -1.72
C VAL A 244 -0.28 -16.53 -2.96
N ASP A 245 0.44 -16.92 -4.02
CA ASP A 245 0.26 -16.32 -5.33
C ASP A 245 -0.88 -17.05 -6.07
N GLU A 246 -1.54 -16.33 -6.98
CA GLU A 246 -2.68 -16.84 -7.74
C GLU A 246 -3.76 -17.52 -6.87
N ALA A 247 -4.12 -16.87 -5.76
CA ALA A 247 -5.04 -17.41 -4.76
C ALA A 247 -6.38 -17.87 -5.35
N ASN A 248 -6.86 -17.23 -6.42
CA ASN A 248 -8.09 -17.61 -7.11
C ASN A 248 -8.08 -19.05 -7.63
N THR A 249 -6.91 -19.62 -7.92
CA THR A 249 -6.77 -21.02 -8.34
C THR A 249 -7.08 -22.00 -7.22
N TYR A 250 -6.76 -21.65 -5.97
CA TYR A 250 -7.01 -22.52 -4.80
C TYR A 250 -8.38 -22.29 -4.16
N LEU A 251 -8.93 -21.09 -4.32
CA LEU A 251 -10.17 -20.65 -3.66
C LEU A 251 -11.41 -20.92 -4.51
N VAL A 252 -11.37 -21.95 -5.37
CA VAL A 252 -12.50 -22.37 -6.21
C VAL A 252 -13.63 -23.05 -5.43
N ASN A 253 -13.32 -23.70 -4.30
CA ASN A 253 -14.30 -24.44 -3.51
C ASN A 253 -14.49 -23.81 -2.11
N ARG A 254 -15.71 -23.91 -1.57
CA ARG A 254 -16.05 -23.33 -0.26
C ARG A 254 -15.32 -23.98 0.92
N ALA A 255 -14.94 -25.26 0.82
CA ALA A 255 -14.26 -25.94 1.92
C ALA A 255 -12.88 -25.31 2.18
N THR A 256 -12.07 -25.17 1.13
CA THR A 256 -10.75 -24.51 1.21
C THR A 256 -10.89 -23.04 1.61
N GLN A 257 -11.89 -22.31 1.08
CA GLN A 257 -12.16 -20.93 1.49
C GLN A 257 -12.45 -20.82 2.99
N ASN A 258 -13.28 -21.71 3.54
CA ASN A 258 -13.63 -21.71 4.97
C ASN A 258 -12.41 -22.03 5.84
N VAL A 259 -11.59 -23.00 5.43
CA VAL A 259 -10.36 -23.34 6.15
C VAL A 259 -9.37 -22.17 6.13
N LEU A 260 -9.17 -21.52 4.98
CA LEU A 260 -8.34 -20.33 4.90
C LEU A 260 -8.89 -19.20 5.78
N ALA A 261 -10.21 -18.99 5.80
CA ALA A 261 -10.84 -18.01 6.69
C ALA A 261 -10.57 -18.29 8.17
N ASP A 262 -10.62 -19.57 8.57
CA ASP A 262 -10.29 -19.97 9.94
C ASP A 262 -8.80 -19.75 10.26
N VAL A 263 -7.92 -20.04 9.30
CA VAL A 263 -6.48 -19.78 9.41
C VAL A 263 -6.21 -18.29 9.59
N THR A 264 -6.80 -17.43 8.75
CA THR A 264 -6.59 -15.97 8.79
C THR A 264 -7.20 -15.33 10.03
N ARG A 265 -8.38 -15.80 10.47
CA ARG A 265 -9.08 -15.31 11.68
C ARG A 265 -8.34 -15.62 12.97
N GLN A 266 -7.73 -16.80 13.07
CA GLN A 266 -7.04 -17.25 14.29
C GLN A 266 -5.55 -16.92 14.31
N GLY A 267 -4.93 -16.70 13.14
CA GLY A 267 -3.48 -16.63 12.98
C GLY A 267 -2.78 -15.59 13.83
N ARG A 268 -3.41 -14.43 14.08
CA ARG A 268 -2.81 -13.34 14.86
C ARG A 268 -2.34 -13.80 16.25
N LYS A 269 -3.15 -14.58 16.97
CA LYS A 269 -2.79 -15.09 18.30
C LYS A 269 -1.50 -15.91 18.22
N TYR A 270 -1.36 -16.70 17.16
CA TYR A 270 -0.28 -17.64 16.97
C TYR A 270 0.89 -17.08 16.16
N GLY A 271 0.90 -15.77 15.89
CA GLY A 271 1.98 -15.09 15.17
C GLY A 271 2.09 -15.48 13.70
N VAL A 272 0.95 -15.71 13.05
CA VAL A 272 0.87 -16.08 11.64
C VAL A 272 0.27 -14.92 10.85
N MET A 273 1.00 -14.48 9.82
CA MET A 273 0.58 -13.49 8.85
C MET A 273 0.30 -14.18 7.51
N VAL A 274 -0.90 -13.98 6.96
CA VAL A 274 -1.28 -14.54 5.66
C VAL A 274 -1.34 -13.44 4.62
N VAL A 275 -0.68 -13.65 3.48
CA VAL A 275 -0.71 -12.78 2.32
C VAL A 275 -1.25 -13.58 1.15
N VAL A 276 -2.32 -13.08 0.53
CA VAL A 276 -2.91 -13.69 -0.65
C VAL A 276 -2.88 -12.69 -1.80
N ALA A 277 -2.44 -13.13 -2.97
CA ALA A 277 -2.39 -12.33 -4.18
C ALA A 277 -3.23 -12.95 -5.29
N ALA A 278 -3.92 -12.10 -6.05
CA ALA A 278 -4.66 -12.50 -7.23
C ALA A 278 -4.72 -11.36 -8.25
N HIS A 279 -5.10 -11.70 -9.48
CA HIS A 279 -5.29 -10.72 -10.56
C HIS A 279 -6.57 -9.92 -10.44
N ASP A 280 -7.65 -10.59 -10.04
CA ASP A 280 -8.95 -9.99 -9.78
C ASP A 280 -9.50 -10.48 -8.44
N TRP A 281 -10.19 -9.60 -7.73
CA TRP A 281 -10.89 -9.95 -6.50
C TRP A 281 -12.38 -9.76 -6.71
N ARG A 282 -13.16 -10.82 -6.56
CA ARG A 282 -14.62 -10.75 -6.52
C ARG A 282 -15.11 -10.98 -5.09
N SER A 283 -16.28 -10.46 -4.77
CA SER A 283 -16.90 -10.61 -3.44
C SER A 283 -16.98 -12.07 -2.98
N ASP A 284 -17.14 -12.99 -3.93
CA ASP A 284 -17.34 -14.41 -3.68
C ASP A 284 -16.01 -15.19 -3.59
N SER A 285 -14.90 -14.54 -3.96
CA SER A 285 -13.54 -15.08 -3.96
C SER A 285 -12.79 -14.76 -2.67
N ILE A 286 -13.26 -13.76 -1.91
CA ILE A 286 -12.67 -13.35 -0.63
C ILE A 286 -13.49 -13.96 0.50
N PRO A 287 -12.90 -14.83 1.33
CA PRO A 287 -13.56 -15.30 2.54
C PRO A 287 -13.87 -14.12 3.48
N LYS A 288 -15.09 -14.07 4.03
CA LYS A 288 -15.54 -13.00 4.92
C LYS A 288 -14.95 -13.08 6.31
#